data_AF-A0A833M6A2-F1
#
_entry.id   AF-A0A833M6A2-F1
#
_cell.length_a   1.000
_cell.length_b   1.000
_cell.length_c   1.000
_cell.angle_alpha   90.00
_cell.angle_beta   90.00
_cell.angle_gamma   90.00
#
_symmetry.space_group_name_H-M   'P 1'
#
loop_
_entity.id
_entity.type
_entity.pdbx_description
1 polymer ?
#
loop_
_entity_poly.entity_id
_entity_poly.type
_entity_poly.pdbx_seq_one_letter_code
_entity_poly.pdbx_strand_id
1 'polypeptide(L)'
;MRTRTTLLLMLLAATAAAGDRLPLAGGGWIETRGPWRLAGRQVIFRTAEGRLAALPATAVGQASIDTTAFGALTWRNIGPQRGGRSVAAAGST
;
A
#
# COMPACT_ATOMS: atom_id res chain seq x y z
N MET A 1 -50.05 -3.03 -17.37
CA MET A 1 -49.29 -2.59 -16.19
C MET A 1 -48.71 -3.81 -15.50
N ARG A 2 -47.40 -4.06 -15.64
CA ARG A 2 -46.68 -5.14 -14.93
C ARG A 2 -45.47 -4.51 -14.27
N THR A 3 -45.52 -4.45 -12.95
CA THR A 3 -44.52 -3.89 -12.02
C THR A 3 -43.21 -4.66 -12.13
N ARG A 4 -42.15 -3.96 -12.53
CA ARG A 4 -40.77 -4.47 -12.52
C ARG A 4 -40.22 -4.32 -11.11
N THR A 5 -40.22 -5.41 -10.34
CA THR A 5 -39.52 -5.47 -9.06
C THR A 5 -38.06 -5.81 -9.32
N THR A 6 -37.24 -4.80 -9.54
CA THR A 6 -35.77 -4.94 -9.61
C THR A 6 -35.24 -4.91 -8.17
N LEU A 7 -35.00 -6.08 -7.58
CA LEU A 7 -34.34 -6.20 -6.29
C LEU A 7 -32.84 -5.97 -6.50
N LEU A 8 -32.37 -4.76 -6.20
CA LEU A 8 -30.95 -4.40 -6.24
C LEU A 8 -30.26 -5.05 -5.02
N LEU A 9 -29.56 -6.18 -5.23
CA LEU A 9 -28.64 -6.72 -4.24
C LEU A 9 -27.49 -5.73 -4.04
N MET A 10 -27.49 -5.02 -2.91
CA MET A 10 -26.32 -4.29 -2.40
C MET A 10 -25.23 -5.30 -2.03
N LEU A 11 -24.17 -5.33 -2.85
CA LEU A 11 -22.96 -6.09 -2.63
C LEU A 11 -22.16 -5.44 -1.48
N LEU A 12 -22.17 -6.04 -0.29
CA LEU A 12 -21.29 -5.61 0.79
C LEU A 12 -19.87 -6.14 0.50
N ALA A 13 -19.09 -5.35 -0.23
CA ALA A 13 -17.66 -5.60 -0.38
C ALA A 13 -16.95 -5.23 0.94
N ALA A 14 -16.94 -6.14 1.90
CA ALA A 14 -15.98 -6.09 2.98
C ALA A 14 -14.60 -6.35 2.36
N THR A 15 -13.88 -5.27 2.02
CA THR A 15 -12.45 -5.38 1.75
C THR A 15 -11.81 -5.86 3.05
N ALA A 16 -11.55 -7.15 3.16
CA ALA A 16 -10.61 -7.64 4.15
C ALA A 16 -9.33 -6.89 3.83
N ALA A 17 -8.97 -5.90 4.66
CA ALA A 17 -7.69 -5.22 4.58
C ALA A 17 -6.65 -6.34 4.54
N ALA A 18 -6.08 -6.57 3.34
CA ALA A 18 -5.09 -7.60 3.13
C ALA A 18 -4.06 -7.42 4.24
N GLY A 19 -3.86 -8.47 5.05
CA GLY A 19 -3.02 -8.40 6.25
C GLY A 19 -1.69 -7.77 5.87
N ASP A 20 -1.44 -6.59 6.41
CA ASP A 20 -0.26 -5.81 6.05
C ASP A 20 0.93 -6.54 6.68
N ARG A 21 2.08 -6.62 6.00
CA ARG A 21 3.23 -7.41 6.47
C ARG A 21 4.40 -6.53 6.86
N LEU A 22 4.67 -6.44 8.16
CA LEU A 22 5.78 -5.62 8.67
C LEU A 22 7.10 -6.39 8.55
N PRO A 23 8.04 -5.97 7.68
CA PRO A 23 9.34 -6.61 7.55
C PRO A 23 10.18 -6.43 8.81
N LEU A 24 10.92 -7.46 9.18
CA LEU A 24 11.90 -7.44 10.27
C LEU A 24 13.32 -7.37 9.71
N ALA A 25 14.21 -6.71 10.44
CA ALA A 25 15.62 -6.56 10.03
C ALA A 25 16.34 -7.91 9.84
N GLY A 26 15.86 -8.97 10.50
CA GLY A 26 16.37 -10.34 10.37
C GLY A 26 15.80 -11.14 9.19
N GLY A 27 15.04 -10.52 8.28
CA GLY A 27 14.50 -11.19 7.08
C GLY A 27 13.16 -11.93 7.27
N GLY A 28 12.50 -11.73 8.42
CA GLY A 28 11.15 -12.24 8.70
C GLY A 28 10.07 -11.18 8.50
N TRP A 29 8.81 -11.56 8.73
CA TRP A 29 7.65 -10.67 8.61
C TRP A 29 6.70 -10.88 9.79
N ILE A 30 6.03 -9.81 10.23
CA ILE A 30 4.91 -9.90 11.17
C ILE A 30 3.63 -9.58 10.40
N GLU A 31 2.61 -10.42 10.53
CA GLU A 31 1.27 -10.11 10.05
C GLU A 31 0.59 -9.08 10.95
N THR A 32 0.00 -8.07 10.32
CA THR A 32 -0.58 -6.94 11.03
C THR A 32 -1.89 -6.52 10.39
N ARG A 33 -2.64 -5.70 11.13
CA ARG A 33 -3.92 -5.17 10.66
C ARG A 33 -3.87 -3.65 10.52
N GLY A 34 -3.90 -3.19 9.28
CA GLY A 34 -3.98 -1.76 8.97
C GLY A 34 -2.65 -1.03 9.14
N PRO A 35 -2.67 0.31 9.04
CA PRO A 35 -1.45 1.08 8.81
C PRO A 35 -0.56 1.11 10.05
N TRP A 36 0.73 0.89 9.85
CA TRP A 36 1.74 1.13 10.88
C TRP A 36 2.09 2.60 10.94
N ARG A 37 2.58 3.02 12.11
CA ARG A 37 3.05 4.38 12.32
C ARG A 37 4.40 4.38 12.99
N LEU A 38 5.31 5.18 12.46
CA LEU A 38 6.54 5.51 13.13
C LEU A 38 6.26 6.62 14.16
N ALA A 39 6.48 6.33 15.44
CA ALA A 39 6.36 7.24 16.56
C ALA A 39 7.74 7.38 17.24
N GLY A 40 8.53 8.33 16.75
CA GLY A 40 9.92 8.49 17.19
C GLY A 40 10.76 7.26 16.85
N ARG A 41 11.25 6.56 17.88
CA ARG A 41 12.10 5.36 17.75
C ARG A 41 11.30 4.05 17.72
N GLN A 42 9.98 4.12 17.71
CA GLN A 42 9.12 2.94 17.73
C GLN A 42 8.21 2.90 16.51
N VAL A 43 7.95 1.69 16.02
CA VAL A 43 6.89 1.41 15.07
C VAL A 43 5.71 0.83 15.83
N ILE A 44 4.60 1.55 15.80
CA ILE A 44 3.34 1.17 16.42
C ILE A 44 2.46 0.54 15.34
N PHE A 45 1.93 -0.63 15.63
CA PHE A 45 1.10 -1.39 14.71
C PHE A 45 0.03 -2.16 15.49
N ARG A 46 -0.91 -2.74 14.74
CA ARG A 46 -1.91 -3.65 15.30
C ARG A 46 -1.57 -5.06 14.84
N THR A 47 -1.52 -6.02 15.75
CA THR A 47 -1.31 -7.43 15.42
C THR A 47 -2.49 -7.97 14.59
N ALA A 48 -2.32 -9.14 13.97
CA ALA A 48 -3.40 -9.80 13.24
C ALA A 48 -4.67 -9.98 14.10
N GLU A 49 -4.51 -10.26 15.40
CA GLU A 49 -5.58 -10.43 16.38
C GLU A 49 -6.23 -9.10 16.81
N GLY A 50 -5.74 -7.97 16.29
CA GLY A 50 -6.30 -6.66 16.59
C GLY A 50 -5.71 -5.96 17.81
N ARG A 51 -4.65 -6.50 18.43
CA ARG A 51 -4.01 -5.90 19.61
C ARG A 51 -3.01 -4.82 19.20
N LEU A 52 -2.93 -3.72 19.96
CA LEU A 52 -1.90 -2.70 19.73
C LEU A 52 -0.54 -3.21 20.25
N ALA A 53 0.50 -3.11 19.41
CA ALA A 53 1.86 -3.50 19.72
C ALA A 53 2.85 -2.44 19.22
N ALA A 54 4.06 -2.45 19.79
CA ALA A 54 5.14 -1.57 19.38
C ALA A 54 6.47 -2.33 19.38
N LEU A 55 7.32 -1.99 18.43
CA LEU A 55 8.68 -2.52 18.32
C LEU A 55 9.67 -1.40 17.96
N PRO A 56 10.95 -1.53 18.33
CA PRO A 56 11.95 -0.53 17.98
C PRO A 56 12.09 -0.42 16.47
N ALA A 57 12.23 0.79 15.95
CA ALA A 57 12.36 1.05 14.52
C ALA A 57 13.58 0.33 13.90
N THR A 58 14.63 0.10 14.69
CA THR A 58 15.82 -0.67 14.29
C THR A 58 15.55 -2.16 14.07
N ALA A 59 14.45 -2.70 14.61
CA ALA A 59 14.05 -4.08 14.37
C ALA A 59 13.19 -4.22 13.10
N VAL A 60 12.75 -3.13 12.49
CA VAL A 60 12.02 -3.14 11.22
C VAL A 60 13.02 -3.17 10.07
N GLY A 61 12.82 -4.11 9.16
CA GLY A 61 13.62 -4.21 7.95
C GLY A 61 13.19 -3.18 6.92
N GLN A 62 14.14 -2.61 6.16
CA GLN A 62 13.78 -1.93 4.92
C GLN A 62 13.49 -2.98 3.86
N ALA A 63 12.30 -2.90 3.25
CA ALA A 63 12.02 -3.68 2.06
C ALA A 63 13.01 -3.26 0.97
N SER A 64 13.79 -4.21 0.46
CA SER A 64 14.62 -3.98 -0.72
C SER A 64 13.70 -3.88 -1.93
N ILE A 65 13.62 -2.69 -2.52
CA ILE A 65 12.86 -2.46 -3.74
C ILE A 65 13.79 -2.76 -4.91
N ASP A 66 13.42 -3.69 -5.79
CA ASP A 66 14.13 -3.92 -7.04
C ASP A 66 13.94 -2.70 -7.95
N THR A 67 15.02 -1.92 -8.11
CA THR A 67 14.98 -0.71 -8.92
C THR A 67 15.12 -0.98 -10.42
N THR A 68 15.46 -2.20 -10.83
CA THR A 68 15.61 -2.54 -12.26
C THR A 68 14.28 -2.44 -13.01
N ALA A 69 13.17 -2.72 -12.33
CA ALA A 69 11.82 -2.50 -12.86
C ALA A 69 11.55 -1.03 -13.27
N PHE A 70 12.23 -0.07 -12.62
CA PHE A 70 12.12 1.35 -12.96
C PHE A 70 13.17 1.81 -13.98
N GLY A 71 14.14 0.97 -14.35
CA GLY A 71 15.21 1.31 -15.28
C GLY A 71 14.72 1.59 -16.71
N ALA A 72 13.57 1.02 -17.09
CA ALA A 72 12.92 1.26 -18.38
C ALA A 72 12.03 2.52 -18.39
N LEU A 73 11.80 3.17 -17.24
CA LEU A 73 11.01 4.38 -17.18
C LEU A 73 11.80 5.55 -17.78
N THR A 74 11.31 6.09 -18.89
CA THR A 74 11.89 7.27 -19.53
C THR A 74 11.02 8.49 -19.26
N TRP A 75 11.64 9.58 -18.80
CA TRP A 75 10.93 10.84 -18.57
C TRP A 75 10.55 11.46 -19.91
N ARG A 76 9.25 11.60 -20.20
CA ARG A 76 8.76 12.34 -21.37
C ARG A 76 7.90 13.51 -20.90
N ASN A 77 8.30 14.72 -21.27
CA ASN A 77 7.46 15.90 -21.10
C ASN A 77 6.29 15.82 -22.09
N ILE A 78 5.06 15.67 -21.58
CA ILE A 78 3.83 15.73 -22.39
C ILE A 78 3.20 17.12 -22.20
N GLY A 79 3.32 17.95 -23.23
CA GLY A 79 2.68 19.27 -23.32
C GLY A 79 3.65 20.46 -23.28
N PRO A 80 3.18 21.67 -23.63
CA PRO A 80 3.98 22.90 -23.50
C PRO A 80 4.43 23.08 -22.06
N GLN A 81 5.63 23.63 -21.86
CA GLN A 81 6.28 23.81 -20.55
C GLN A 81 5.49 24.77 -19.64
N ARG A 82 4.36 24.32 -19.08
CA ARG A 82 3.50 25.06 -18.15
C ARG A 82 3.82 24.66 -16.71
N GLY A 83 5.04 25.02 -16.29
CA GLY A 83 5.52 25.05 -14.91
C GLY A 83 4.80 24.19 -13.86
N GLY A 84 5.16 22.91 -13.75
CA GLY A 84 5.11 22.22 -12.44
C GLY A 84 4.30 20.94 -12.29
N ARG A 85 3.78 20.33 -13.37
CA ARG A 85 3.11 19.01 -13.27
C ARG A 85 3.94 17.90 -13.91
N SER A 86 4.72 17.26 -13.06
CA SER A 86 5.48 16.05 -13.35
C SER A 86 4.54 14.84 -13.51
N VAL A 87 4.50 14.23 -14.70
CA VAL A 87 3.73 13.00 -14.97
C VAL A 87 4.67 11.93 -15.50
N ALA A 88 4.89 10.87 -14.71
CA ALA A 88 5.55 9.65 -15.19
C ALA A 88 4.49 8.67 -15.71
N ALA A 89 4.67 8.13 -16.91
CA ALA A 89 3.82 7.10 -17.48
C ALA A 89 4.65 5.83 -17.70
N ALA A 90 4.21 4.69 -17.14
CA ALA A 90 4.76 3.38 -17.45
C ALA A 90 4.00 2.81 -18.65
N GLY A 91 4.71 2.56 -19.75
CA GLY A 91 4.17 1.85 -20.93
C GLY A 91 4.63 0.39 -20.90
N SER A 92 3.73 -0.54 -21.24
CA SER A 92 4.04 -1.95 -21.52
C SER A 92 4.00 -2.14 -23.03
N THR A 93 5.06 -2.69 -23.61
CA THR A 93 5.10 -3.20 -25.00
C THR A 93 4.74 -4.66 -25.05
#